data_AF-A0A9D0KL35-F1
#
_entry.id   AF-A0A9D0KL35-F1
#
_cell.length_a   1.000
_cell.length_b   1.000
_cell.length_c   1.000
_cell.angle_alpha   90.00
_cell.angle_beta   90.00
_cell.angle_gamma   90.00
#
_symmetry.space_group_name_H-M   'P 1'
#
loop_
_entity.id
_entity.type
_entity.pdbx_description
1 polymer ?
#
loop_
_entity_poly.entity_id
_entity_poly.type
_entity_poly.pdbx_seq_one_letter_code
_entity_poly.pdbx_strand_id
1 'polypeptide(L)' 'MLISPSSSDDWGADWLGDDETILPGQSVTVRVPVGDTYDLQLLDCDQNVLDAQYQVAIGADGITYALEGGP' A
#
# COMPACT_ATOMS: atom_id res chain seq x y z
N MET A 1 5.22 1.60 -3.93
CA MET A 1 4.05 0.99 -3.23
C MET A 1 2.89 0.95 -4.19
N LEU A 2 2.28 -0.22 -4.40
CA LEU A 2 1.14 -0.37 -5.31
C LEU A 2 -0.15 -0.51 -4.51
N ILE A 3 -1.21 0.17 -4.97
CA ILE A 3 -2.55 0.09 -4.38
C ILE A 3 -3.56 0.03 -5.51
N SER A 4 -4.47 -0.95 -5.44
CA SER A 4 -5.55 -1.11 -6.42
C SER A 4 -6.85 -1.52 -5.73
N PRO A 5 -8.03 -1.22 -6.31
CA PRO A 5 -9.27 -1.86 -5.86
C PRO A 5 -9.14 -3.37 -6.01
N SER A 6 -9.60 -4.16 -5.04
CA SER A 6 -9.48 -5.63 -5.10
C SER A 6 -10.29 -6.31 -6.22
N SER A 7 -11.10 -5.54 -6.95
CA SER A 7 -11.79 -5.99 -8.16
C SER A 7 -10.95 -5.80 -9.43
N SER A 8 -9.78 -5.17 -9.33
CA SER A 8 -8.82 -5.00 -10.40
C SER A 8 -8.01 -6.28 -10.61
N ASP A 9 -7.74 -6.62 -11.86
CA ASP A 9 -6.82 -7.72 -12.20
C ASP A 9 -5.33 -7.29 -12.16
N ASP A 10 -5.07 -5.97 -12.03
CA ASP A 10 -3.74 -5.36 -11.96
C ASP A 10 -3.52 -4.61 -10.63
N TRP A 11 -2.27 -4.59 -10.15
CA TRP A 11 -1.84 -3.92 -8.92
C TRP A 11 -1.92 -2.38 -8.93
N GLY A 12 -2.20 -1.78 -10.09
CA GLY A 12 -2.29 -0.33 -10.26
C GLY A 12 -0.94 0.37 -10.36
N ALA A 13 -0.98 1.69 -10.21
CA ALA A 13 0.21 2.55 -10.30
C ALA A 13 0.97 2.60 -8.96
N ASP A 14 2.20 3.12 -9.00
CA ASP A 14 2.92 3.47 -7.78
C ASP A 14 2.31 4.72 -7.13
N TRP A 15 2.01 4.60 -5.84
CA TRP A 15 1.40 5.64 -5.02
C TRP A 15 2.42 6.41 -4.15
N LEU A 16 3.71 6.08 -4.23
CA LEU A 16 4.78 6.84 -3.58
C LEU A 16 5.09 8.17 -4.30
N GLY A 17 4.76 8.28 -5.59
CA GLY A 17 4.99 9.50 -6.35
C GLY A 17 6.48 9.83 -6.47
N ASP A 18 6.84 11.09 -6.26
CA ASP A 18 8.24 11.56 -6.31
C ASP A 18 9.09 11.07 -5.12
N ASP A 19 8.44 10.69 -4.01
CA ASP A 19 9.09 10.14 -2.83
C ASP A 19 9.29 8.63 -3.02
N GLU A 20 10.22 8.21 -3.88
CA GLU A 20 10.46 6.81 -4.29
C GLU A 20 10.69 5.81 -3.14
N THR A 21 10.89 6.27 -1.90
CA THR A 21 11.20 5.40 -0.74
C THR A 21 10.62 5.96 0.55
N ILE A 22 10.01 5.09 1.36
CA ILE A 22 9.63 5.40 2.75
C ILE A 22 10.80 4.99 3.66
N LEU A 23 11.48 5.94 4.29
CA LEU A 23 12.58 5.64 5.22
C LEU A 23 12.07 5.09 6.57
N PRO A 24 12.93 4.40 7.35
CA PRO A 24 12.56 3.94 8.69
C PRO A 24 11.97 5.05 9.57
N GLY A 25 10.80 4.77 10.16
CA GLY A 25 10.07 5.72 11.00
C GLY A 25 9.27 6.78 10.24
N GLN A 26 9.33 6.80 8.91
CA GLN A 26 8.46 7.63 8.08
C GLN A 26 7.18 6.87 7.71
N SER A 27 6.17 7.63 7.29
CA SER A 27 4.92 7.11 6.77
C SER A 27 4.45 7.97 5.61
N VAL A 28 3.75 7.34 4.68
CA VAL A 28 3.01 8.01 3.61
C VAL A 28 1.52 7.83 3.86
N THR A 29 0.73 8.85 3.57
CA THR A 29 -0.74 8.77 3.63
C THR A 29 -1.31 8.93 2.24
N VAL A 30 -2.01 7.91 1.77
CA VAL A 30 -2.77 7.95 0.52
C VAL A 30 -4.26 8.11 0.83
N ARG A 31 -5.04 8.57 -0.15
CA ARG A 31 -6.50 8.71 -0.04
C ARG A 31 -7.16 7.86 -1.11
N VAL A 32 -8.06 6.98 -0.68
CA VAL A 32 -8.88 6.16 -1.55
C VAL A 32 -10.36 6.31 -1.18
N PRO A 33 -11.30 6.05 -2.12
CA PRO A 33 -12.71 5.93 -1.80
C PRO A 33 -12.97 4.96 -0.65
N VAL A 34 -13.79 5.39 0.32
CA VAL A 34 -14.22 4.57 1.46
C VAL A 34 -15.38 3.65 1.05
N GLY A 35 -15.54 2.54 1.77
CA GLY A 35 -16.62 1.57 1.54
C GLY A 35 -16.27 0.43 0.58
N ASP A 36 -15.08 0.48 -0.03
CA ASP A 36 -14.54 -0.56 -0.90
C ASP A 36 -13.36 -1.31 -0.25
N THR A 37 -12.91 -2.38 -0.92
CA THR A 37 -11.72 -3.15 -0.56
C THR A 37 -10.58 -2.88 -1.54
N TYR A 38 -9.36 -2.83 -1.02
CA TYR A 38 -8.14 -2.59 -1.79
C TYR A 38 -7.08 -3.66 -1.53
N ASP A 39 -6.25 -3.89 -2.55
CA ASP A 39 -5.05 -4.69 -2.46
C ASP A 39 -3.84 -3.75 -2.41
N LEU A 40 -2.90 -4.05 -1.51
CA LEU A 40 -1.69 -3.26 -1.27
C LEU A 40 -0.47 -4.15 -1.47
N GLN A 41 0.53 -3.67 -2.20
CA GLN A 41 1.81 -4.33 -2.36
C GLN A 41 2.96 -3.38 -2.04
N LEU A 42 3.83 -3.81 -1.15
CA LEU A 42 5.10 -3.15 -0.85
C LEU A 42 6.23 -3.84 -1.59
N LEU A 43 7.07 -3.02 -2.21
CA LEU A 43 8.22 -3.45 -2.99
C LEU A 43 9.47 -2.80 -2.39
N ASP A 44 10.59 -3.52 -2.40
CA ASP A 44 11.90 -2.91 -2.18
C ASP A 44 12.42 -2.20 -3.43
N CYS A 45 13.61 -1.59 -3.34
CA CYS A 45 14.23 -0.86 -4.44
C CYS A 45 14.54 -1.74 -5.66
N ASP A 46 14.67 -3.06 -5.48
CA ASP A 46 14.93 -4.04 -6.53
C ASP A 46 13.61 -4.65 -7.08
N GLN A 47 12.46 -4.10 -6.68
CA GLN A 47 11.10 -4.56 -7.01
C GLN A 47 10.76 -5.96 -6.47
N ASN A 48 11.45 -6.43 -5.43
CA ASN A 48 11.02 -7.64 -4.72
C ASN A 48 9.84 -7.31 -3.80
N VAL A 49 8.89 -8.24 -3.72
CA VAL A 49 7.75 -8.11 -2.82
C VAL A 49 8.20 -8.27 -1.37
N LEU A 50 8.04 -7.20 -0.59
CA LEU A 50 8.26 -7.21 0.86
C LEU A 50 7.03 -7.74 1.58
N ASP A 51 5.85 -7.25 1.19
CA ASP A 51 4.57 -7.78 1.68
C ASP A 51 3.44 -7.45 0.68
N ALA A 52 2.36 -8.24 0.74
CA ALA A 52 1.15 -8.04 -0.02
C ALA A 52 -0.09 -8.33 0.85
N GLN A 53 -1.01 -7.38 0.89
CA GLN A 53 -2.28 -7.47 1.60
C GLN A 53 -3.41 -7.42 0.60
N TYR A 54 -4.39 -8.32 0.73
CA TYR A 54 -5.52 -8.43 -0.19
C TYR A 54 -6.84 -8.16 0.53
N GLN A 55 -7.81 -7.65 -0.21
CA GLN A 55 -9.19 -7.41 0.23
C GLN A 55 -9.30 -6.56 1.50
N VAL A 56 -8.43 -5.57 1.63
CA VAL A 56 -8.37 -4.70 2.80
C VAL A 56 -9.53 -3.70 2.73
N ALA A 57 -10.51 -3.84 3.63
CA ALA A 57 -11.67 -2.96 3.69
C ALA A 57 -11.30 -1.58 4.27
N ILE A 58 -11.67 -0.51 3.57
CA ILE A 58 -11.39 0.86 3.99
C ILE A 58 -12.68 1.52 4.51
N GLY A 59 -12.77 1.62 5.84
CA GLY A 59 -13.85 2.31 6.53
C GLY A 59 -13.65 3.83 6.62
N ALA A 60 -14.62 4.53 7.21
CA ALA A 60 -14.59 5.99 7.37
C ALA A 60 -13.38 6.48 8.21
N ASP A 61 -12.90 5.65 9.13
CA ASP A 61 -11.75 5.95 9.99
C ASP A 61 -10.40 5.68 9.28
N GLY A 62 -10.43 5.10 8.08
CA GLY A 62 -9.23 4.62 7.39
C GLY A 62 -8.54 3.47 8.13
N ILE A 63 -7.33 3.15 7.68
CA ILE A 63 -6.45 2.18 8.34
C ILE A 63 -5.02 2.71 8.34
N THR A 64 -4.21 2.18 9.26
CA THR A 64 -2.76 2.27 9.19
C THR A 64 -2.22 0.88 9.01
N TYR A 65 -1.43 0.69 7.95
CA TYR A 65 -0.67 -0.52 7.72
C TYR A 65 0.81 -0.20 7.95
N ALA A 66 1.45 -0.93 8.86
CA ALA A 66 2.83 -0.72 9.26
C ALA A 66 3.62 -2.01 9.02
N LEU A 67 4.72 -1.89 8.28
CA LEU A 67 5.71 -2.96 8.19
C LEU A 67 6.67 -2.80 9.38
N GLU A 68 6.41 -3.52 10.45
CA GLU A 68 7.40 -3.65 11.54
C GLU A 68 8.55 -4.49 10.97
N GLY A 69 9.77 -3.93 11.00
CA GLY A 69 10.93 -4.45 10.26
C GLY A 69 11.11 -5.96 10.35
N GLY A 70 11.32 -6.59 9.18
CA GLY A 70 11.88 -7.93 9.08
C GLY A 70 13.28 -8.00 9.72
N PRO A 71 13.78 -9.21 10.02
CA PRO A 71 14.94 -9.47 10.89
C PRO A 71 16.24 -8.76 10.49
#